data_AF-A0A355B921-F1
#
_entry.id   AF-A0A355B921-F1
#
_cell.length_a   1.000
_cell.length_b   1.000
_cell.length_c   1.000
_cell.angle_alpha   90.00
_cell.angle_beta   90.00
_cell.angle_gamma   90.00
#
_symmetry.space_group_name_H-M   'P 1'
#
loop_
_entity.id
_entity.type
_entity.pdbx_description
1 polymer ?
#
loop_
_entity_poly.entity_id
_entity_poly.type
_entity_poly.pdbx_seq_one_letter_code
_entity_poly.pdbx_strand_id
1 'polypeptide(L)'
;MLDLKDFNLIETQSNFDFKSLITKLILNWKWFVLCLIIAFTIAYQLNIRKDKIYGLEALIVVKNENNQLFSSNTSLIFNWGGVSDKVQTVITTLKSRSHNEEVIKTLQFYIEYLKQGKYALQDAYGETPFKIHIDENKGQLSEQLIKIKFI
;
A
#
# COMPACT_ATOMS: atom_id res chain seq x y z
N MET A 1 18.08 -12.31 49.77
CA MET A 1 19.46 -11.77 49.83
C MET A 1 20.14 -12.26 48.56
N LEU A 2 20.44 -11.37 47.62
CA LEU A 2 21.06 -11.76 46.33
C LEU A 2 22.52 -12.14 46.59
N ASP A 3 22.93 -13.34 46.17
CA ASP A 3 24.28 -13.87 46.41
C ASP A 3 25.27 -13.24 45.41
N LEU A 4 26.50 -12.96 45.84
CA LEU A 4 27.54 -12.34 45.01
C LEU A 4 27.94 -13.22 43.80
N LYS A 5 27.57 -14.50 43.82
CA LYS A 5 27.68 -15.41 42.66
C LYS A 5 26.72 -15.05 41.53
N ASP A 6 25.55 -14.49 41.82
CA ASP A 6 24.54 -14.16 40.81
C ASP A 6 24.97 -12.94 39.98
N PHE A 7 25.79 -12.05 40.54
CA PHE A 7 26.34 -10.88 39.84
C PHE A 7 27.49 -11.22 38.88
N ASN A 8 28.24 -12.30 39.13
CA ASN A 8 29.32 -12.75 38.24
C ASN A 8 28.82 -13.35 36.91
N LEU A 9 27.53 -13.70 36.82
CA LEU A 9 26.92 -14.21 35.58
C LEU A 9 26.56 -13.07 34.59
N ILE A 10 26.50 -11.83 35.08
CA ILE A 10 26.07 -10.66 34.30
C ILE A 10 27.27 -9.94 33.65
N GLU A 11 28.49 -10.15 34.16
CA GLU A 11 29.74 -9.53 33.65
C GLU A 11 30.45 -10.30 32.53
N THR A 12 29.76 -11.17 31.79
CA THR A 12 30.27 -11.55 30.46
C THR A 12 29.87 -10.47 29.46
N GLN A 13 30.52 -9.30 29.54
CA GLN A 13 30.66 -8.46 28.35
C GLN A 13 31.45 -9.27 27.33
N SER A 14 30.72 -10.00 26.49
CA SER A 14 31.22 -10.70 25.33
C SER A 14 31.76 -9.66 24.38
N ASN A 15 33.06 -9.36 24.52
CA ASN A 15 33.80 -8.57 23.54
C ASN A 15 33.70 -9.33 22.22
N PHE A 16 32.82 -8.87 21.34
CA PHE A 16 32.51 -9.57 20.10
C PHE A 16 33.72 -9.50 19.16
N ASP A 17 34.44 -10.60 19.07
CA ASP A 17 35.70 -10.66 18.35
C ASP A 17 35.47 -10.93 16.85
N PHE A 18 35.33 -9.84 16.07
CA PHE A 18 35.09 -9.87 14.62
C PHE A 18 36.11 -10.73 13.86
N LYS A 19 37.38 -10.73 14.28
CA LYS A 19 38.45 -11.47 13.60
C LYS A 19 38.27 -12.98 13.72
N SER A 20 37.85 -13.44 14.90
CA SER A 20 37.54 -14.84 15.19
C SER A 20 36.36 -15.33 14.33
N LEU A 21 35.35 -14.48 14.15
CA LEU A 21 34.17 -14.81 13.34
C LEU A 21 34.52 -14.97 11.85
N ILE A 22 35.26 -14.03 11.27
CA ILE A 22 35.66 -14.08 9.85
C ILE A 22 36.50 -15.33 9.55
N THR A 23 37.43 -15.67 10.44
CA THR A 23 38.29 -16.86 10.27
C THR A 23 37.45 -18.14 10.26
N LYS A 24 36.46 -18.26 11.17
CA LYS A 24 35.52 -19.40 11.21
C LYS A 24 34.62 -19.47 9.98
N LEU A 25 34.22 -18.32 9.43
CA LEU A 25 33.39 -18.23 8.23
C LEU A 25 34.15 -18.71 6.99
N ILE A 26 35.40 -18.27 6.82
CA ILE A 26 36.28 -18.68 5.72
C ILE A 26 36.60 -20.18 5.84
N LEU A 27 36.83 -20.68 7.05
CA LEU A 27 37.11 -22.11 7.26
C LEU A 27 35.91 -23.00 6.84
N ASN A 28 34.68 -22.52 7.05
CA ASN A 28 33.43 -23.24 6.73
C ASN A 28 32.73 -22.72 5.45
N TRP A 29 33.49 -22.13 4.52
CA TRP A 29 32.93 -21.43 3.35
C TRP A 29 31.96 -22.28 2.52
N LYS A 30 32.16 -23.60 2.44
CA LYS A 30 31.26 -24.52 1.70
C LYS A 30 29.84 -24.55 2.29
N TRP A 31 29.72 -24.65 3.62
CA TRP A 31 28.43 -24.62 4.31
C TRP A 31 27.77 -23.27 4.20
N PHE A 32 28.57 -22.20 4.27
CA PHE A 32 28.07 -20.84 4.07
C PHE A 32 27.47 -20.64 2.67
N VAL A 33 28.17 -21.08 1.62
CA VAL A 33 27.68 -21.02 0.23
C VAL A 33 26.41 -21.86 0.06
N LEU A 34 26.33 -23.05 0.66
CA LEU A 34 25.13 -23.88 0.61
C LEU A 34 23.92 -23.17 1.22
N CYS A 35 24.07 -22.61 2.42
CA CYS A 35 23.02 -21.83 3.07
C CYS A 35 22.59 -20.63 2.23
N LEU A 36 23.55 -19.95 1.59
CA LEU A 36 23.29 -18.81 0.72
C LEU A 36 22.48 -19.21 -0.53
N ILE A 37 22.79 -20.35 -1.16
CA ILE A 37 21.99 -20.87 -2.28
C ILE A 37 20.56 -21.18 -1.83
N ILE A 38 20.39 -21.82 -0.68
CA ILE A 38 19.07 -22.15 -0.13
C ILE A 38 18.29 -20.86 0.16
N ALA A 39 18.92 -19.87 0.81
CA ALA A 39 18.30 -18.59 1.12
C ALA A 39 17.84 -17.85 -0.14
N PHE A 40 18.68 -17.78 -1.18
CA PHE A 40 18.31 -17.15 -2.44
C PHE A 40 17.21 -17.90 -3.18
N THR A 41 17.21 -19.23 -3.13
CA THR A 41 16.16 -20.05 -3.75
C THR A 41 14.81 -19.77 -3.09
N ILE A 42 14.77 -19.69 -1.76
CA ILE A 42 13.56 -19.36 -1.00
C ILE A 42 13.13 -17.91 -1.32
N ALA A 43 14.05 -16.95 -1.29
CA ALA A 43 13.75 -15.55 -1.58
C ALA A 43 13.18 -15.37 -2.99
N TYR A 44 13.75 -16.05 -3.98
CA TYR A 44 13.26 -16.04 -5.36
C TYR A 44 11.83 -16.60 -5.46
N GLN A 45 11.57 -17.74 -4.82
CA GLN A 45 10.25 -18.37 -4.84
C GLN A 45 9.17 -17.55 -4.12
N LEU A 46 9.54 -16.80 -3.09
CA LEU A 46 8.62 -15.86 -2.45
C LEU A 46 8.36 -14.65 -3.35
N ASN A 47 9.39 -14.09 -3.97
CA ASN A 47 9.24 -12.88 -4.79
C ASN A 47 8.38 -13.12 -6.04
N ILE A 48 8.54 -14.26 -6.71
CA ILE A 48 7.76 -14.58 -7.93
C ILE A 48 6.27 -14.83 -7.65
N ARG A 49 5.90 -15.17 -6.41
CA ARG A 49 4.51 -15.47 -6.01
C ARG A 49 3.81 -14.30 -5.33
N LYS A 50 4.54 -13.23 -5.00
CA LYS A 50 3.96 -12.03 -4.39
C LYS A 50 3.25 -11.20 -5.46
N ASP A 51 2.03 -10.79 -5.15
CA ASP A 51 1.30 -9.86 -5.99
C ASP A 51 1.95 -8.48 -5.97
N LYS A 52 1.90 -7.80 -7.12
CA LYS A 52 2.46 -6.46 -7.26
C LYS A 52 1.45 -5.45 -6.73
N ILE A 53 1.88 -4.60 -5.80
CA ILE A 53 1.06 -3.50 -5.27
C ILE A 53 1.38 -2.26 -6.11
N TYR A 54 0.34 -1.68 -6.73
CA TYR A 54 0.44 -0.46 -7.51
C TYR A 54 -0.16 0.71 -6.72
N GLY A 55 0.52 1.86 -6.75
CA GLY A 55 0.05 3.10 -6.13
C GLY A 55 0.05 4.23 -7.17
N LEU A 56 -0.96 5.08 -7.12
CA LEU A 56 -1.06 6.30 -7.91
C LEU A 56 -1.14 7.49 -6.97
N GLU A 57 -0.31 8.51 -7.23
CA GLU A 57 -0.33 9.78 -6.50
C GLU A 57 -0.68 10.91 -7.48
N ALA A 58 -1.53 11.83 -7.04
CA ALA A 58 -1.95 12.99 -7.82
C ALA A 58 -1.79 14.27 -6.99
N LEU A 59 -1.24 15.32 -7.62
CA LEU A 59 -1.09 16.64 -7.02
C LEU A 59 -2.19 17.56 -7.56
N ILE A 60 -2.98 18.14 -6.65
CA ILE A 60 -4.08 19.05 -6.99
C ILE A 60 -3.71 20.46 -6.51
N VAL A 61 -3.69 21.43 -7.43
CA VAL A 61 -3.46 22.85 -7.11
C VAL A 61 -4.77 23.62 -7.21
N VAL A 62 -5.18 24.24 -6.11
CA VAL A 62 -6.40 25.07 -6.06
C VAL A 62 -5.98 26.54 -6.02
N LYS A 63 -6.32 27.31 -7.06
CA LYS A 63 -6.09 28.75 -7.09
C LYS A 63 -7.24 29.46 -6.38
N ASN A 64 -6.93 30.26 -5.37
CA ASN A 64 -7.91 31.15 -4.75
C ASN A 64 -7.71 32.59 -5.22
N GLU A 65 -8.56 33.05 -6.13
CA GLU A 65 -8.65 34.47 -6.49
C GLU A 65 -9.70 35.14 -5.59
N ASN A 66 -9.24 35.99 -4.67
CA ASN A 66 -10.10 36.89 -3.90
C ASN A 66 -9.96 38.28 -4.53
N ASN A 67 -10.90 38.68 -5.39
CA ASN A 67 -10.89 40.01 -5.98
C ASN A 67 -11.59 41.02 -5.05
N GLN A 68 -10.80 41.85 -4.37
CA GLN A 68 -11.29 42.86 -3.40
C GLN A 68 -11.99 44.05 -4.07
N LEU A 69 -11.91 44.18 -5.39
CA LEU A 69 -12.51 45.31 -6.12
C LEU A 69 -14.05 45.22 -6.24
N PHE A 70 -14.66 44.07 -5.90
CA PHE A 70 -16.10 43.83 -6.09
C PHE A 70 -16.88 43.48 -4.81
N SER A 71 -16.28 43.58 -3.61
CA SER A 71 -17.01 43.38 -2.35
C SER A 71 -17.72 44.67 -1.93
N SER A 72 -19.05 44.67 -1.95
CA SER A 72 -19.90 45.85 -1.67
C SER A 72 -19.83 46.38 -0.24
N ASN A 73 -19.17 45.66 0.68
CA ASN A 73 -18.98 46.03 2.07
C ASN A 73 -17.48 46.24 2.35
N THR A 74 -17.12 47.42 2.84
CA THR A 74 -15.75 47.81 3.23
C THR A 74 -15.28 47.14 4.53
N SER A 75 -15.53 45.84 4.69
CA SER A 75 -14.99 45.07 5.82
C SER A 75 -13.73 44.35 5.37
N LEU A 76 -12.55 44.95 5.64
CA LEU A 76 -11.26 44.27 5.48
C LEU A 76 -11.13 43.17 6.55
N ILE A 77 -11.57 41.97 6.22
CA ILE A 77 -11.27 40.77 7.01
C ILE A 77 -9.91 40.25 6.53
N PHE A 78 -8.87 40.48 7.34
CA PHE A 78 -7.54 39.97 7.09
C PHE A 78 -7.48 38.48 7.44
N ASN A 79 -7.67 37.61 6.45
CA ASN A 79 -7.47 36.17 6.59
C ASN A 79 -5.98 35.82 6.42
N TRP A 80 -5.15 36.23 7.39
CA TRP A 80 -3.69 36.05 7.38
C TRP A 80 -3.31 34.91 8.32
N GLY A 81 -3.44 33.67 7.82
CA GLY A 81 -3.07 32.47 8.56
C GLY A 81 -4.11 31.35 8.38
N GLY A 82 -3.66 30.20 7.91
CA GLY A 82 -4.50 29.01 7.69
C GLY A 82 -4.66 28.64 6.22
N VAL A 83 -5.16 27.41 5.98
CA VAL A 83 -5.57 26.97 4.65
C VAL A 83 -6.79 27.75 4.21
N SER A 84 -6.85 28.16 2.95
CA SER A 84 -8.02 28.87 2.42
C SER A 84 -9.28 27.99 2.52
N ASP A 85 -10.43 28.59 2.85
CA ASP A 85 -11.72 27.89 2.89
C ASP A 85 -11.98 27.08 1.61
N LYS A 86 -11.66 27.62 0.43
CA LYS A 86 -11.79 26.90 -0.85
C LYS A 86 -10.93 25.64 -0.90
N VAL A 87 -9.70 25.71 -0.40
CA VAL A 87 -8.78 24.55 -0.33
C VAL A 87 -9.35 23.51 0.64
N GLN A 88 -9.80 23.95 1.82
CA GLN A 88 -10.40 23.05 2.81
C GLN A 88 -11.68 22.40 2.29
N THR A 89 -12.52 23.13 1.57
CA THR A 89 -13.72 22.59 0.91
C THR A 89 -13.34 21.51 -0.09
N VAL A 90 -12.40 21.76 -1.00
CA VAL A 90 -11.95 20.76 -1.99
C VAL A 90 -11.41 19.50 -1.31
N ILE A 91 -10.56 19.65 -0.28
CA ILE A 91 -10.04 18.52 0.49
C ILE A 91 -11.18 17.72 1.13
N THR A 92 -12.16 18.42 1.72
CA THR A 92 -13.29 17.79 2.41
C THR A 92 -14.22 17.08 1.43
N THR A 93 -14.48 17.68 0.26
CA THR A 93 -15.29 17.10 -0.81
C THR A 93 -14.65 15.81 -1.34
N LEU A 94 -13.34 15.82 -1.63
CA LEU A 94 -12.63 14.63 -2.12
C LEU A 94 -12.59 13.50 -1.09
N LYS A 95 -12.52 13.82 0.21
CA LYS A 95 -12.58 12.82 1.30
C LYS A 95 -14.00 12.37 1.63
N SER A 96 -15.02 13.04 1.10
CA SER A 96 -16.40 12.77 1.48
C SER A 96 -16.86 11.40 0.96
N ARG A 97 -17.72 10.74 1.74
CA ARG A 97 -18.33 9.47 1.34
C ARG A 97 -19.09 9.59 0.02
N SER A 98 -19.88 10.65 -0.16
CA SER A 98 -20.70 10.85 -1.35
C SER A 98 -19.85 10.90 -2.63
N HIS A 99 -18.71 11.59 -2.57
CA HIS A 99 -17.78 11.63 -3.70
C HIS A 99 -17.19 10.24 -4.00
N ASN A 100 -16.70 9.53 -2.97
CA ASN A 100 -16.15 8.19 -3.16
C ASN A 100 -17.20 7.20 -3.68
N GLU A 101 -18.45 7.32 -3.23
CA GLU A 101 -19.57 6.50 -3.70
C GLU A 101 -19.86 6.74 -5.18
N GLU A 102 -19.88 8.00 -5.62
CA GLU A 102 -20.03 8.36 -7.04
C GLU A 102 -18.87 7.83 -7.89
N VAL A 103 -17.63 7.94 -7.40
CA VAL A 103 -16.43 7.41 -8.08
C VAL A 103 -16.52 5.89 -8.23
N ILE A 104 -16.82 5.17 -7.15
CA ILE A 104 -16.96 3.70 -7.17
C ILE A 104 -18.08 3.28 -8.12
N LYS A 105 -19.22 3.98 -8.10
CA LYS A 105 -20.35 3.71 -8.99
C LYS A 105 -20.00 3.93 -10.45
N THR A 106 -19.31 5.03 -10.76
CA THR A 106 -18.92 5.39 -12.13
C THR A 106 -17.89 4.43 -12.71
N LEU A 107 -16.91 4.03 -11.90
CA LEU A 107 -15.85 3.08 -12.32
C LEU A 107 -16.28 1.62 -12.16
N GLN A 108 -17.41 1.35 -11.52
CA GLN A 108 -17.90 0.01 -11.25
C GLN A 108 -16.89 -0.89 -10.54
N PHE A 109 -16.10 -0.32 -9.61
CA PHE A 109 -15.04 -1.03 -8.87
C PHE A 109 -15.54 -2.10 -7.90
N TYR A 110 -16.85 -2.25 -7.74
CA TYR A 110 -17.46 -3.37 -7.03
C TYR A 110 -17.48 -4.67 -7.87
N ILE A 111 -17.05 -4.63 -9.13
CA ILE A 111 -16.91 -5.81 -10.01
C ILE A 111 -15.43 -6.12 -10.21
N GLU A 112 -14.97 -7.23 -9.64
CA GLU A 112 -13.59 -7.70 -9.83
C GLU A 112 -13.48 -8.57 -11.09
N TYR A 113 -12.61 -8.15 -12.01
CA TYR A 113 -12.27 -8.94 -13.18
C TYR A 113 -10.96 -9.66 -12.91
N LEU A 114 -11.01 -10.99 -12.74
CA LEU A 114 -9.83 -11.78 -12.39
C LEU A 114 -9.45 -12.71 -13.54
N LYS A 115 -8.18 -12.69 -13.92
CA LYS A 115 -7.58 -13.61 -14.88
C LYS A 115 -6.69 -14.61 -14.16
N GLN A 116 -6.81 -15.88 -14.53
CA GLN A 116 -5.93 -16.94 -14.02
C GLN A 116 -4.50 -16.72 -14.52
N GLY A 117 -3.62 -16.27 -13.63
CA GLY A 117 -2.18 -16.23 -13.86
C GLY A 117 -1.50 -17.56 -13.52
N LYS A 118 -0.16 -17.58 -13.64
CA LYS A 118 0.67 -18.76 -13.35
C LYS A 118 0.68 -19.15 -11.87
N TYR A 119 0.55 -18.18 -10.97
CA TYR A 119 0.68 -18.38 -9.52
C TYR A 119 -0.51 -17.85 -8.71
N ALA A 120 -1.19 -16.80 -9.20
CA ALA A 120 -2.30 -16.15 -8.53
C ALA A 120 -3.34 -15.66 -9.56
N LEU A 121 -4.54 -15.33 -9.07
CA LEU A 121 -5.52 -14.57 -9.83
C LEU A 121 -5.03 -13.12 -9.91
N GLN A 122 -4.95 -12.59 -11.12
CA GLN A 122 -4.48 -11.23 -11.37
C GLN A 122 -5.67 -10.37 -11.78
N ASP A 123 -5.70 -9.13 -11.28
CA ASP A 123 -6.65 -8.14 -11.74
C ASP A 123 -6.49 -7.89 -13.24
N ALA A 124 -7.60 -7.93 -13.95
CA ALA A 124 -7.73 -7.76 -15.39
C ALA A 124 -8.76 -6.67 -15.73
N TYR A 125 -9.08 -5.79 -14.79
CA TYR A 125 -9.98 -4.66 -15.00
C TYR A 125 -9.56 -3.85 -16.24
N GLY A 126 -10.50 -3.68 -17.18
CA GLY A 126 -10.28 -2.98 -18.44
C GLY A 126 -9.59 -3.77 -19.55
N GLU A 127 -8.98 -4.92 -19.26
CA GLU A 127 -8.34 -5.79 -20.25
C GLU A 127 -9.25 -6.91 -20.78
N THR A 128 -10.43 -7.10 -20.16
CA THR A 128 -11.36 -8.16 -20.56
C THR A 128 -12.12 -7.84 -21.85
N PRO A 129 -12.36 -8.82 -22.74
CA PRO A 129 -13.10 -8.62 -24.00
C PRO A 129 -14.62 -8.48 -23.80
N PHE A 130 -15.08 -8.37 -22.55
CA PHE A 130 -16.48 -8.29 -22.17
C PHE A 130 -16.64 -7.39 -20.95
N LYS A 131 -17.85 -6.84 -20.78
CA LYS A 131 -18.25 -6.06 -19.62
C LYS A 131 -19.46 -6.71 -18.96
N ILE A 132 -19.42 -6.79 -17.64
CA ILE A 132 -20.53 -7.27 -16.82
C ILE A 132 -21.35 -6.05 -16.40
N HIS A 133 -22.66 -6.10 -16.65
CA HIS A 133 -23.62 -5.14 -16.14
C HIS A 133 -24.50 -5.85 -15.13
N ILE A 134 -24.54 -5.32 -13.91
CA ILE A 134 -25.34 -5.89 -12.82
C ILE A 134 -26.64 -5.10 -12.67
N ASP A 135 -27.73 -5.81 -12.40
CA ASP A 135 -29.00 -5.21 -12.01
C ASP A 135 -28.95 -4.87 -10.51
N GLU A 136 -28.93 -3.58 -10.18
CA GLU A 136 -28.89 -3.07 -8.81
C GLU A 136 -30.20 -3.37 -8.03
N ASN A 137 -31.30 -3.69 -8.72
CA ASN A 137 -32.61 -3.90 -8.08
C ASN A 137 -32.81 -5.33 -7.55
N LYS A 138 -31.85 -6.22 -7.78
CA LYS A 138 -31.92 -7.64 -7.40
C LYS A 138 -30.81 -8.00 -6.43
N GLY A 139 -31.02 -9.06 -5.66
CA GLY A 139 -29.96 -9.61 -4.80
C GLY A 139 -28.76 -10.03 -5.66
N GLN A 140 -27.57 -9.61 -5.25
CA GLN A 140 -26.31 -9.91 -5.93
C GLN A 140 -25.49 -10.91 -5.11
N LEU A 141 -24.71 -11.73 -5.81
CA LEU A 141 -23.74 -12.62 -5.16
C LEU A 141 -22.52 -11.79 -4.77
N SER A 142 -22.24 -11.70 -3.48
CA SER A 142 -21.04 -11.03 -2.96
C SER A 142 -19.97 -12.07 -2.65
N GLU A 143 -18.70 -11.72 -2.90
CA GLU A 143 -17.52 -12.53 -2.55
C GLU A 143 -17.48 -13.93 -3.21
N GLN A 144 -18.25 -14.15 -4.27
CA GLN A 144 -18.26 -15.42 -5.00
C GLN A 144 -17.60 -15.28 -6.37
N LEU A 145 -16.69 -16.22 -6.68
CA LEU A 145 -16.01 -16.27 -7.97
C LEU A 145 -16.88 -16.95 -9.03
N ILE A 146 -17.13 -16.24 -10.14
CA ILE A 146 -17.86 -16.76 -11.30
C ILE A 146 -16.86 -17.01 -12.43
N LYS A 147 -16.76 -18.26 -12.89
CA LYS A 147 -15.88 -18.63 -14.00
C LYS A 147 -16.61 -18.48 -15.33
N ILE A 148 -16.12 -17.59 -16.18
CA ILE A 148 -16.61 -17.39 -17.55
C ILE A 148 -15.71 -18.15 -18.52
N LYS A 149 -16.30 -18.96 -19.40
CA LYS A 149 -15.59 -19.69 -20.46
C LYS A 149 -16.23 -19.34 -21.80
N PHE A 150 -15.47 -18.74 -22.70
CA PHE A 150 -15.88 -18.56 -24.08
C PHE A 150 -15.82 -19.90 -24.82
N ILE A 151 -16.83 -20.16 -25.65
CA ILE A 151 -16.90 -21.30 -26.57
C ILE A 151 -16.36 -20.85 -27.92
#